data_AF-A0A847SQM0-F1
#
_entry.id   AF-A0A847SQM0-F1
#
_cell.length_a   1.000
_cell.length_b   1.000
_cell.length_c   1.000
_cell.angle_alpha   90.00
_cell.angle_beta   90.00
_cell.angle_gamma   90.00
#
_symmetry.space_group_name_H-M   'P 1'
#
loop_
_entity.id
_entity.type
_entity.pdbx_description
1 polymer ?
#
loop_
_entity_poly.entity_id
_entity_poly.type
_entity_poly.pdbx_seq_one_letter_code
_entity_poly.pdbx_strand_id
1 'polypeptide(L)'
;MALTLLSLLRRNQVNLLLPSSKRRMLKRGTAFILFLCGYGLTAAGQSVPIRYIMPGQQVKLSATSVNAPRYQWYRDGMALPGAFQQDYVTATPGKYTVEAYGSGGCISDLSDPVIIAEITGRGPDADMQISKTADNGAFKLNSTFNYYLTIANNGPADATGIMVTDKLPPQVSLELLSVPTLGTATYQPDDHTVVWKINSLQASMAASLSIKVKVIAAGQITNTATVAAVEQDNAPQNNQSTHQLLVLPLHIPNAITPNGDGINDVFVISGLEQYPENELTILNRWGNHVFEQKGYTQNWSGKGLNEGTYFYLLRVKDGTGRWQEFKGYITLLKP
;
A
#
# COMPACT_ATOMS: atom_id res chain seq x y z
N MET A 1 -3.96 -0.34 47.75
CA MET A 1 -3.86 -1.62 47.03
C MET A 1 -4.79 -1.53 45.82
N ALA A 2 -4.43 -0.70 44.85
CA ALA A 2 -3.78 -1.11 43.60
C ALA A 2 -4.78 -1.78 42.63
N LEU A 3 -5.35 -0.98 41.73
CA LEU A 3 -5.62 -1.43 40.36
C LEU A 3 -4.69 -0.64 39.45
N THR A 4 -3.58 -1.28 39.12
CA THR A 4 -2.66 -0.92 38.05
C THR A 4 -3.35 -1.15 36.70
N LEU A 5 -3.03 -0.30 35.72
CA LEU A 5 -3.30 -0.50 34.30
C LEU A 5 -2.94 -1.93 33.87
N LEU A 6 -3.85 -2.60 33.16
CA LEU A 6 -3.49 -3.58 32.14
C LEU A 6 -4.31 -3.30 30.89
N SER A 7 -3.72 -2.54 29.97
CA SER A 7 -3.99 -2.68 28.55
C SER A 7 -3.65 -4.11 28.13
N LEU A 8 -4.64 -4.86 27.65
CA LEU A 8 -4.51 -5.97 26.70
C LEU A 8 -5.92 -6.49 26.44
N LEU A 9 -6.54 -6.02 25.36
CA LEU A 9 -7.69 -6.70 24.77
C LEU A 9 -7.26 -8.14 24.44
N ARG A 10 -7.83 -9.12 25.14
CA ARG A 10 -7.83 -10.48 24.62
C ARG A 10 -8.66 -10.48 23.34
N ARG A 11 -8.04 -10.84 22.22
CA ARG A 11 -8.75 -11.48 21.12
C ARG A 11 -9.40 -12.76 21.66
N ASN A 12 -10.71 -12.74 21.91
CA ASN A 12 -11.52 -13.96 21.97
C ASN A 12 -12.35 -13.98 20.68
N GLN A 13 -11.96 -14.77 19.68
CA GLN A 13 -12.25 -16.21 19.59
C GLN A 13 -13.76 -16.45 19.59
N VAL A 14 -14.30 -16.63 18.39
CA VAL A 14 -15.59 -17.25 18.15
C VAL A 14 -15.51 -18.66 18.74
N ASN A 15 -16.16 -18.90 19.88
CA ASN A 15 -16.29 -20.25 20.41
C ASN A 15 -17.76 -20.65 20.45
N LEU A 16 -18.05 -21.64 19.60
CA LEU A 16 -19.22 -22.51 19.66
C LEU A 16 -19.35 -23.12 21.07
N LEU A 17 -20.60 -23.31 21.48
CA LEU A 17 -21.04 -23.82 22.78
C LEU A 17 -20.59 -25.28 23.02
N LEU A 18 -19.90 -25.55 24.14
CA LEU A 18 -19.93 -26.82 24.88
C LEU A 18 -19.69 -26.57 26.41
N PRO A 19 -20.18 -27.43 27.33
CA PRO A 19 -20.45 -27.01 28.71
C PRO A 19 -19.37 -27.34 29.77
N SER A 20 -19.22 -26.38 30.68
CA SER A 20 -18.84 -26.43 32.12
C SER A 20 -17.46 -26.93 32.59
N SER A 21 -16.78 -26.09 33.39
CA SER A 21 -15.80 -26.52 34.39
C SER A 21 -16.13 -25.93 35.78
N LYS A 22 -15.85 -26.70 36.85
CA LYS A 22 -15.98 -26.29 38.26
C LYS A 22 -14.78 -25.43 38.70
N ARG A 23 -15.06 -24.36 39.46
CA ARG A 23 -14.13 -23.34 40.03
C ARG A 23 -13.48 -23.76 41.37
N ARG A 24 -12.33 -23.15 41.72
CA ARG A 24 -11.95 -22.67 43.09
C ARG A 24 -10.70 -21.75 43.02
N MET A 25 -10.82 -20.46 43.35
CA MET A 25 -10.54 -19.75 44.62
C MET A 25 -9.10 -19.24 44.81
N LEU A 26 -8.97 -17.92 45.05
CA LEU A 26 -7.76 -17.16 45.36
C LEU A 26 -7.77 -16.70 46.82
N LYS A 27 -6.61 -16.54 47.48
CA LYS A 27 -6.43 -15.88 48.79
C LYS A 27 -5.45 -14.69 48.70
N ARG A 28 -5.69 -13.72 49.59
CA ARG A 28 -5.22 -12.32 49.68
C ARG A 28 -3.79 -12.14 50.22
N GLY A 29 -3.19 -10.97 49.97
CA GLY A 29 -2.09 -10.37 50.73
C GLY A 29 -1.87 -8.88 50.38
N THR A 30 -1.91 -7.99 51.38
CA THR A 30 -1.90 -6.51 51.27
C THR A 30 -0.51 -5.95 51.64
N ALA A 31 -0.02 -4.92 50.93
CA ALA A 31 1.09 -4.05 51.38
C ALA A 31 0.91 -2.61 50.85
N PHE A 32 1.39 -1.62 51.61
CA PHE A 32 1.21 -0.18 51.44
C PHE A 32 2.59 0.49 51.28
N ILE A 33 2.82 1.31 50.24
CA ILE A 33 3.99 2.22 50.08
C ILE A 33 3.55 3.52 49.38
N LEU A 34 4.13 4.65 49.81
CA LEU A 34 3.82 6.06 49.51
C LEU A 34 4.51 6.62 48.23
N PHE A 35 3.74 7.43 47.47
CA PHE A 35 4.04 8.71 46.77
C PHE A 35 5.29 8.91 45.85
N LEU A 36 5.09 9.16 44.54
CA LEU A 36 5.22 10.44 43.79
C LEU A 36 5.18 10.24 42.24
N CYS A 37 4.91 11.33 41.50
CA CYS A 37 5.00 11.52 40.03
C CYS A 37 3.74 11.12 39.22
N GLY A 38 3.25 11.84 38.21
CA GLY A 38 3.75 12.98 37.46
C GLY A 38 2.68 13.42 36.44
N TYR A 39 2.99 14.50 35.71
CA TYR A 39 2.19 15.18 34.69
C TYR A 39 1.37 14.24 33.78
N GLY A 40 0.08 14.57 33.61
CA GLY A 40 -0.80 13.91 32.65
C GLY A 40 -0.34 14.19 31.22
N LEU A 41 0.16 13.15 30.55
CA LEU A 41 0.26 13.10 29.10
C LEU A 41 -1.12 12.71 28.54
N THR A 42 -1.73 13.57 27.74
CA THR A 42 -2.89 13.21 26.92
C THR A 42 -2.46 12.17 25.89
N ALA A 43 -3.02 10.97 25.96
CA ALA A 43 -2.82 9.94 24.93
C ALA A 43 -3.52 10.37 23.62
N ALA A 44 -2.77 10.28 22.52
CA ALA A 44 -3.25 10.53 21.17
C ALA A 44 -4.38 9.56 20.77
N GLY A 45 -5.28 10.05 19.91
CA GLY A 45 -6.53 9.43 19.51
C GLY A 45 -6.43 7.97 19.10
N GLN A 46 -7.13 7.11 19.83
CA GLN A 46 -7.49 5.77 19.38
C GLN A 46 -8.75 5.86 18.52
N SER A 47 -8.76 5.16 17.38
CA SER A 47 -9.94 5.05 16.53
C SER A 47 -11.05 4.29 17.27
N VAL A 48 -12.24 4.89 17.33
CA VAL A 48 -13.41 4.28 17.97
C VAL A 48 -13.89 3.10 17.12
N PRO A 49 -14.08 1.90 17.67
CA PRO A 49 -14.54 0.74 16.90
C PRO A 49 -15.97 0.94 16.38
N ILE A 50 -16.16 0.76 15.08
CA ILE A 50 -17.48 0.78 14.41
C ILE A 50 -17.94 -0.66 14.16
N ARG A 51 -19.22 -0.94 14.45
CA ARG A 51 -19.92 -2.20 14.18
C ARG A 51 -21.12 -1.90 13.28
N TYR A 52 -21.17 -2.55 12.13
CA TYR A 52 -22.29 -2.40 11.19
C TYR A 52 -23.37 -3.46 11.44
N ILE A 53 -24.64 -3.07 11.29
CA ILE A 53 -25.81 -3.95 11.32
C ILE A 53 -26.68 -3.72 10.08
N MET A 54 -27.29 -4.79 9.56
CA MET A 54 -28.32 -4.69 8.52
C MET A 54 -29.67 -4.25 9.13
N PRO A 55 -30.63 -3.76 8.32
CA PRO A 55 -31.98 -3.49 8.79
C PRO A 55 -32.61 -4.73 9.42
N GLY A 56 -33.05 -4.60 10.67
CA GLY A 56 -33.62 -5.70 11.46
C GLY A 56 -32.61 -6.66 12.10
N GLN A 57 -31.31 -6.50 11.84
CA GLN A 57 -30.26 -7.28 12.52
C GLN A 57 -29.98 -6.70 13.91
N GLN A 58 -29.84 -7.58 14.89
CA GLN A 58 -29.47 -7.22 16.25
C GLN A 58 -28.01 -7.55 16.54
N VAL A 59 -27.35 -6.70 17.31
CA VAL A 59 -26.01 -6.93 17.87
C VAL A 59 -26.08 -6.92 19.39
N LYS A 60 -25.34 -7.85 20.02
CA LYS A 60 -25.19 -7.89 21.47
C LYS A 60 -23.91 -7.16 21.89
N LEU A 61 -24.09 -6.15 22.73
CA LEU A 61 -23.04 -5.46 23.44
C LEU A 61 -22.92 -6.05 24.85
N SER A 62 -21.70 -6.19 25.36
CA SER A 62 -21.44 -6.77 26.68
C SER A 62 -20.51 -5.86 27.48
N ALA A 63 -20.92 -5.50 28.69
CA ALA A 63 -20.06 -4.79 29.62
C ALA A 63 -18.92 -5.70 30.09
N THR A 64 -17.71 -5.14 30.20
CA THR A 64 -16.50 -5.87 30.62
C THR A 64 -16.48 -6.13 32.12
N SER A 65 -17.10 -5.26 32.91
CA SER A 65 -17.36 -5.50 34.33
C SER A 65 -18.32 -6.69 34.45
N VAL A 66 -17.97 -7.66 35.31
CA VAL A 66 -18.73 -8.89 35.51
C VAL A 66 -19.37 -8.89 36.90
N ASN A 67 -20.64 -9.30 36.98
CA ASN A 67 -21.42 -9.42 38.22
C ASN A 67 -21.64 -8.12 39.00
N ALA A 68 -21.62 -6.95 38.35
CA ALA A 68 -22.14 -5.75 38.99
C ALA A 68 -23.65 -5.92 39.26
N PRO A 69 -24.18 -5.46 40.42
CA PRO A 69 -25.60 -5.56 40.74
C PRO A 69 -26.51 -4.80 39.78
N ARG A 70 -26.00 -3.79 39.07
CA ARG A 70 -26.73 -3.02 38.06
C ARG A 70 -25.77 -2.45 37.01
N TYR A 71 -26.25 -2.32 35.78
CA TYR A 71 -25.61 -1.55 34.71
C TYR A 71 -26.53 -0.40 34.28
N GLN A 72 -26.02 0.53 33.49
CA GLN A 72 -26.83 1.48 32.74
C GLN A 72 -26.18 1.70 31.38
N TRP A 73 -26.90 1.37 30.30
CA TRP A 73 -26.45 1.64 28.94
C TRP A 73 -26.92 3.02 28.47
N TYR A 74 -26.12 3.64 27.62
CA TYR A 74 -26.40 4.92 27.00
C TYR A 74 -26.30 4.80 25.48
N ARG A 75 -27.11 5.58 24.77
CA ARG A 75 -27.00 5.81 23.32
C ARG A 75 -26.91 7.31 23.06
N ASP A 76 -25.85 7.74 22.38
CA ASP A 76 -25.57 9.14 22.06
C ASP A 76 -25.60 10.05 23.30
N GLY A 77 -25.13 9.51 24.44
CA GLY A 77 -25.09 10.19 25.73
C GLY A 77 -26.40 10.16 26.53
N MET A 78 -27.49 9.63 25.98
CA MET A 78 -28.78 9.50 26.69
C MET A 78 -28.95 8.11 27.29
N ALA A 79 -29.40 8.05 28.55
CA ALA A 79 -29.64 6.79 29.24
C ALA A 79 -30.79 5.99 28.59
N LEU A 80 -30.56 4.71 28.32
CA LEU A 80 -31.55 3.80 27.75
C LEU A 80 -32.43 3.21 28.87
N PRO A 81 -33.74 3.46 28.88
CA PRO A 81 -34.63 2.96 29.92
C PRO A 81 -34.63 1.42 29.99
N GLY A 82 -34.52 0.87 31.20
CA GLY A 82 -34.58 -0.59 31.42
C GLY A 82 -33.33 -1.37 31.03
N ALA A 83 -32.31 -0.73 30.45
CA ALA A 83 -31.06 -1.37 30.03
C ALA A 83 -30.11 -1.54 31.23
N PHE A 84 -30.49 -2.40 32.18
CA PHE A 84 -29.79 -2.59 33.45
C PHE A 84 -28.97 -3.89 33.56
N GLN A 85 -28.95 -4.67 32.48
CA GLN A 85 -28.23 -5.95 32.41
C GLN A 85 -26.81 -5.76 31.87
N GLN A 86 -25.95 -6.75 32.15
CA GLN A 86 -24.56 -6.75 31.66
C GLN A 86 -24.50 -6.75 30.13
N ASP A 87 -25.42 -7.47 29.49
CA ASP A 87 -25.56 -7.54 28.04
C ASP A 87 -26.73 -6.65 27.60
N TYR A 88 -26.54 -5.94 26.48
CA TYR A 88 -27.58 -5.16 25.82
C TYR A 88 -27.64 -5.50 24.33
N VAL A 89 -28.84 -5.83 23.85
CA VAL A 89 -29.07 -6.18 22.45
C VAL A 89 -29.75 -5.01 21.76
N THR A 90 -29.21 -4.55 20.64
CA THR A 90 -29.76 -3.43 19.88
C THR A 90 -29.77 -3.69 18.39
N ALA A 91 -30.76 -3.13 17.70
CA ALA A 91 -30.81 -3.01 16.24
C ALA A 91 -30.76 -1.55 15.79
N THR A 92 -30.54 -0.59 16.70
CA THR A 92 -30.58 0.84 16.37
C THR A 92 -29.17 1.43 16.29
N PRO A 93 -28.85 2.22 15.25
CA PRO A 93 -27.62 3.01 15.19
C PRO A 93 -27.43 3.91 16.39
N GLY A 94 -26.17 4.23 16.67
CA GLY A 94 -25.78 5.21 17.68
C GLY A 94 -24.46 4.87 18.35
N LYS A 95 -23.95 5.81 19.13
CA LYS A 95 -22.77 5.64 19.97
C LYS A 95 -23.18 5.08 21.33
N TYR A 96 -22.79 3.84 21.61
CA TYR A 96 -23.13 3.15 22.86
C TYR A 96 -22.00 3.20 23.87
N THR A 97 -22.37 3.43 25.12
CA THR A 97 -21.48 3.38 26.30
C THR A 97 -22.22 2.75 27.48
N VAL A 98 -21.48 2.27 28.48
CA VAL A 98 -22.07 1.63 29.67
C VAL A 98 -21.30 2.00 30.93
N GLU A 99 -22.01 2.14 32.04
CA GLU A 99 -21.46 2.22 33.40
C GLU A 99 -21.99 1.06 34.26
N ALA A 100 -21.24 0.68 35.29
CA ALA A 100 -21.58 -0.37 36.23
C ALA A 100 -21.71 0.19 37.65
N TYR A 101 -22.70 -0.29 38.40
CA TYR A 101 -22.99 0.10 39.78
C TYR A 101 -22.57 -1.00 40.72
N GLY A 102 -21.73 -0.69 41.71
CA GLY A 102 -21.28 -1.61 42.74
C GLY A 102 -22.27 -1.78 43.90
N SER A 103 -22.12 -2.86 44.67
CA SER A 103 -22.87 -3.07 45.92
C SER A 103 -22.43 -2.03 46.96
N GLY A 104 -23.25 -0.99 47.15
CA GLY A 104 -22.92 0.18 47.97
C GLY A 104 -23.06 1.53 47.24
N GLY A 105 -23.51 1.54 45.98
CA GLY A 105 -23.82 2.79 45.26
C GLY A 105 -22.63 3.47 44.57
N CYS A 106 -21.43 2.86 44.59
CA CYS A 106 -20.30 3.31 43.79
C CYS A 106 -20.60 3.11 42.30
N ILE A 107 -20.27 4.09 41.46
CA ILE A 107 -20.47 4.06 40.01
C ILE A 107 -19.09 4.00 39.34
N SER A 108 -18.95 3.19 38.29
CA SER A 108 -17.72 3.18 37.48
C SER A 108 -17.63 4.42 36.59
N ASP A 109 -16.46 4.67 36.02
CA ASP A 109 -16.37 5.53 34.85
C ASP A 109 -17.17 4.94 33.68
N LEU A 110 -17.54 5.80 32.73
CA LEU A 110 -18.19 5.41 31.49
C LEU A 110 -17.22 4.63 30.61
N SER A 111 -17.69 3.59 29.92
CA SER A 111 -16.87 2.80 29.00
C SER A 111 -16.36 3.63 27.81
N ASP A 112 -15.32 3.12 27.14
CA ASP A 112 -15.02 3.54 25.78
C ASP A 112 -16.23 3.30 24.87
N PRO A 113 -16.48 4.19 23.89
CA PRO A 113 -17.64 4.08 23.04
C PRO A 113 -17.52 2.95 22.00
N VAL A 114 -18.66 2.34 21.69
CA VAL A 114 -18.84 1.46 20.52
C VAL A 114 -19.87 2.10 19.61
N ILE A 115 -19.54 2.32 18.35
CA ILE A 115 -20.46 2.91 17.38
C ILE A 115 -21.20 1.79 16.64
N ILE A 116 -22.53 1.80 16.70
CA ILE A 116 -23.40 0.97 15.84
C ILE A 116 -23.87 1.83 14.67
N ALA A 117 -23.71 1.33 13.45
CA ALA A 117 -24.24 1.95 12.23
C ALA A 117 -25.16 0.98 11.50
N GLU A 118 -26.32 1.44 11.04
CA GLU A 118 -27.28 0.65 10.26
C GLU A 118 -27.08 0.95 8.78
N ILE A 119 -27.11 -0.10 7.99
CA ILE A 119 -26.96 -0.02 6.54
C ILE A 119 -28.35 0.23 5.94
N THR A 120 -28.69 1.47 5.58
CA THR A 120 -29.98 1.82 4.95
C THR A 120 -29.83 1.91 3.43
N GLY A 121 -29.97 0.77 2.72
CA GLY A 121 -29.79 0.66 1.27
C GLY A 121 -29.51 -0.78 0.85
N ARG A 122 -29.48 -1.08 -0.46
CA ARG A 122 -29.16 -2.41 -0.99
C ARG A 122 -27.70 -2.77 -0.68
N GLY A 123 -27.48 -3.38 0.48
CA GLY A 123 -26.22 -4.02 0.90
C GLY A 123 -25.20 -3.07 1.55
N PRO A 124 -24.20 -3.59 2.28
CA PRO A 124 -23.08 -2.79 2.75
C PRO A 124 -22.35 -2.24 1.52
N ASP A 125 -21.83 -1.02 1.60
CA ASP A 125 -21.06 -0.47 0.49
C ASP A 125 -19.74 -1.25 0.38
N ALA A 126 -19.43 -1.75 -0.81
CA ALA A 126 -18.06 -2.13 -1.10
C ALA A 126 -17.22 -0.85 -1.09
N ASP A 127 -15.95 -0.95 -0.72
CA ASP A 127 -15.01 0.16 -0.82
C ASP A 127 -13.84 -0.38 -1.63
N MET A 128 -13.95 -0.24 -2.94
CA MET A 128 -12.89 -0.67 -3.82
C MET A 128 -11.76 0.35 -3.75
N GLN A 129 -10.54 -0.15 -3.76
CA GLN A 129 -9.36 0.68 -3.84
C GLN A 129 -8.41 0.07 -4.84
N ILE A 130 -7.71 0.91 -5.60
CA ILE A 130 -6.60 0.48 -6.45
C ILE A 130 -5.32 1.19 -6.08
N SER A 131 -4.22 0.44 -6.09
CA SER A 131 -2.85 0.96 -6.03
C SER A 131 -2.10 0.54 -7.28
N LYS A 132 -1.42 1.50 -7.89
CA LYS A 132 -0.58 1.32 -9.06
C LYS A 132 0.85 1.75 -8.75
N THR A 133 1.77 0.82 -8.91
CA THR A 133 3.21 1.07 -8.80
C THR A 133 3.94 0.50 -10.02
N ALA A 134 5.24 0.78 -10.12
CA ALA A 134 6.10 0.20 -11.14
C ALA A 134 7.44 -0.20 -10.53
N ASP A 135 8.23 -0.96 -11.28
CA ASP A 135 9.65 -1.16 -10.96
C ASP A 135 10.35 0.19 -10.72
N ASN A 136 11.27 0.20 -9.76
CA ASN A 136 12.08 1.38 -9.45
C ASN A 136 13.37 1.35 -10.27
N GLY A 137 13.80 2.51 -10.77
CA GLY A 137 15.08 2.66 -11.46
C GLY A 137 15.03 3.62 -12.65
N ALA A 138 16.19 3.86 -13.24
CA ALA A 138 16.31 4.62 -14.47
C ALA A 138 16.10 3.69 -15.68
N PHE A 139 15.09 4.00 -16.50
CA PHE A 139 14.75 3.22 -17.68
C PHE A 139 15.31 3.86 -18.96
N LYS A 140 15.69 3.01 -19.91
CA LYS A 140 16.21 3.39 -21.23
C LYS A 140 15.17 3.08 -22.31
N LEU A 141 15.30 3.74 -23.47
CA LEU A 141 14.57 3.31 -24.66
C LEU A 141 14.82 1.81 -24.92
N ASN A 142 13.78 1.08 -25.33
CA ASN A 142 13.76 -0.37 -25.55
C ASN A 142 13.96 -1.25 -24.32
N SER A 143 14.14 -0.67 -23.12
CA SER A 143 14.11 -1.46 -21.87
C SER A 143 12.69 -1.86 -21.50
N THR A 144 12.56 -2.86 -20.63
CA THR A 144 11.26 -3.31 -20.11
C THR A 144 11.17 -3.09 -18.62
N PHE A 145 9.96 -2.87 -18.12
CA PHE A 145 9.65 -2.78 -16.71
C PHE A 145 8.24 -3.28 -16.43
N ASN A 146 7.92 -3.54 -15.18
CA ASN A 146 6.61 -4.01 -14.74
C ASN A 146 5.82 -2.87 -14.08
N TYR A 147 4.54 -2.77 -14.41
CA TYR A 147 3.54 -2.17 -13.55
C TYR A 147 2.93 -3.23 -12.64
N TYR A 148 2.63 -2.83 -11.42
CA TYR A 148 1.92 -3.63 -10.43
C TYR A 148 0.61 -2.96 -10.08
N LEU A 149 -0.50 -3.64 -10.33
CA LEU A 149 -1.83 -3.25 -9.88
C LEU A 149 -2.21 -4.12 -8.70
N THR A 150 -2.67 -3.50 -7.62
CA THR A 150 -3.30 -4.19 -6.48
C THR A 150 -4.63 -3.54 -6.22
N ILE A 151 -5.70 -4.33 -6.21
CA ILE A 151 -7.01 -3.89 -5.77
C ILE A 151 -7.32 -4.49 -4.41
N ALA A 152 -8.06 -3.74 -3.59
CA ALA A 152 -8.58 -4.20 -2.32
C ALA A 152 -10.05 -3.82 -2.20
N ASN A 153 -10.82 -4.63 -1.48
CA ASN A 153 -12.14 -4.26 -1.01
C ASN A 153 -12.05 -3.95 0.48
N ASN A 154 -11.95 -2.68 0.85
CA ASN A 154 -11.88 -2.21 2.23
C ASN A 154 -13.26 -2.12 2.91
N GLY A 155 -14.32 -2.39 2.15
CA GLY A 155 -15.70 -2.27 2.58
C GLY A 155 -16.15 -3.48 3.40
N PRO A 156 -17.24 -3.33 4.18
CA PRO A 156 -17.85 -4.44 4.90
C PRO A 156 -18.66 -5.41 4.03
N ALA A 157 -18.91 -5.09 2.75
CA ALA A 157 -19.55 -5.98 1.78
C ALA A 157 -18.56 -6.63 0.83
N ASP A 158 -18.99 -7.70 0.19
CA ASP A 158 -18.33 -8.22 -1.02
C ASP A 158 -18.60 -7.30 -2.21
N ALA A 159 -17.60 -7.14 -3.06
CA ALA A 159 -17.72 -6.46 -4.35
C ALA A 159 -17.95 -7.50 -5.46
N THR A 160 -18.76 -7.18 -6.46
CA THR A 160 -19.08 -8.04 -7.60
C THR A 160 -18.99 -7.29 -8.92
N GLY A 161 -18.84 -8.05 -10.02
CA GLY A 161 -18.75 -7.48 -11.37
C GLY A 161 -17.60 -6.48 -11.53
N ILE A 162 -16.49 -6.73 -10.82
CA ILE A 162 -15.37 -5.82 -10.73
C ILE A 162 -14.67 -5.72 -12.08
N MET A 163 -14.40 -4.49 -12.50
CA MET A 163 -13.69 -4.18 -13.72
C MET A 163 -12.59 -3.16 -13.43
N VAL A 164 -11.34 -3.56 -13.67
CA VAL A 164 -10.18 -2.69 -13.66
C VAL A 164 -9.86 -2.30 -15.10
N THR A 165 -9.60 -1.02 -15.33
CA THR A 165 -9.20 -0.47 -16.64
C THR A 165 -7.91 0.32 -16.48
N ASP A 166 -6.91 -0.02 -17.30
CA ASP A 166 -5.61 0.63 -17.33
C ASP A 166 -5.21 0.91 -18.78
N LYS A 167 -5.29 2.19 -19.19
CA LYS A 167 -4.88 2.64 -20.53
C LYS A 167 -3.40 2.93 -20.54
N LEU A 168 -2.63 2.04 -21.19
CA LEU A 168 -1.19 2.18 -21.32
C LEU A 168 -0.85 3.44 -22.13
N PRO A 169 0.07 4.28 -21.65
CA PRO A 169 0.44 5.51 -22.33
C PRO A 169 1.22 5.21 -23.63
N PRO A 170 1.19 6.10 -24.62
CA PRO A 170 1.79 5.86 -25.94
C PRO A 170 3.32 5.67 -25.91
N GLN A 171 3.98 6.05 -24.81
CA GLN A 171 5.42 5.84 -24.61
C GLN A 171 5.79 4.38 -24.31
N VAL A 172 4.81 3.50 -24.07
CA VAL A 172 5.06 2.09 -23.80
C VAL A 172 4.21 1.16 -24.67
N SER A 173 4.73 -0.02 -24.96
CA SER A 173 3.98 -1.13 -25.57
C SER A 173 3.88 -2.29 -24.60
N LEU A 174 2.76 -3.03 -24.63
CA LEU A 174 2.62 -4.26 -23.84
C LEU A 174 3.60 -5.33 -24.35
N GLU A 175 4.35 -5.93 -23.43
CA GLU A 175 5.22 -7.09 -23.71
C GLU A 175 4.60 -8.38 -23.17
N LEU A 176 4.10 -8.34 -21.94
CA LEU A 176 3.50 -9.49 -21.29
C LEU A 176 2.42 -9.05 -20.31
N LEU A 177 1.25 -9.66 -20.42
CA LEU A 177 0.20 -9.58 -19.41
C LEU A 177 0.23 -10.84 -18.56
N SER A 178 0.56 -10.72 -17.28
CA SER A 178 0.62 -11.87 -16.38
C SER A 178 -0.78 -12.38 -16.02
N VAL A 179 -0.88 -13.65 -15.62
CA VAL A 179 -2.10 -14.20 -15.03
C VAL A 179 -2.33 -13.50 -13.68
N PRO A 180 -3.49 -12.84 -13.45
CA PRO A 180 -3.78 -12.20 -12.18
C PRO A 180 -3.99 -13.23 -11.07
N THR A 181 -3.90 -12.80 -9.81
CA THR A 181 -4.19 -13.69 -8.66
C THR A 181 -5.66 -14.08 -8.57
N LEU A 182 -6.54 -13.33 -9.23
CA LEU A 182 -7.98 -13.58 -9.29
C LEU A 182 -8.56 -13.01 -10.59
N GLY A 183 -9.57 -13.69 -11.16
CA GLY A 183 -10.27 -13.23 -12.36
C GLY A 183 -9.45 -13.41 -13.64
N THR A 184 -9.76 -12.61 -14.65
CA THR A 184 -9.16 -12.71 -16.00
C THR A 184 -8.77 -11.32 -16.51
N ALA A 185 -7.54 -11.18 -17.00
CA ALA A 185 -7.04 -9.95 -17.62
C ALA A 185 -6.87 -10.15 -19.14
N THR A 186 -7.26 -9.14 -19.92
CA THR A 186 -7.11 -9.11 -21.38
C THR A 186 -6.58 -7.75 -21.83
N TYR A 187 -5.90 -7.72 -22.98
CA TYR A 187 -5.43 -6.48 -23.61
C TYR A 187 -6.23 -6.17 -24.86
N GLN A 188 -6.66 -4.92 -24.99
CA GLN A 188 -7.36 -4.37 -26.15
C GLN A 188 -6.35 -3.50 -26.92
N PRO A 189 -5.79 -4.00 -28.04
CA PRO A 189 -4.70 -3.31 -28.74
C PRO A 189 -5.13 -1.99 -29.38
N ASP A 190 -6.36 -1.91 -29.90
CA ASP A 190 -6.87 -0.71 -30.59
C ASP A 190 -6.92 0.52 -29.66
N ASP A 191 -7.27 0.29 -28.39
CA ASP A 191 -7.40 1.35 -27.38
C ASP A 191 -6.22 1.42 -26.41
N HIS A 192 -5.17 0.60 -26.62
CA HIS A 192 -4.03 0.44 -25.72
C HIS A 192 -4.44 0.17 -24.27
N THR A 193 -5.49 -0.62 -24.05
CA THR A 193 -6.14 -0.73 -22.75
C THR A 193 -6.08 -2.16 -22.21
N VAL A 194 -5.60 -2.30 -20.98
CA VAL A 194 -5.71 -3.54 -20.19
C VAL A 194 -7.04 -3.51 -19.44
N VAL A 195 -7.81 -4.58 -19.59
CA VAL A 195 -9.08 -4.80 -18.89
C VAL A 195 -8.93 -6.04 -18.01
N TRP A 196 -9.17 -5.88 -16.71
CA TRP A 196 -9.09 -6.98 -15.76
C TRP A 196 -10.42 -7.15 -15.03
N LYS A 197 -11.08 -8.29 -15.24
CA LYS A 197 -12.42 -8.60 -14.74
C LYS A 197 -12.35 -9.62 -13.62
N ILE A 198 -13.06 -9.35 -12.52
CA ILE A 198 -13.21 -10.24 -11.38
C ILE A 198 -14.69 -10.38 -11.03
N ASN A 199 -15.18 -11.61 -10.92
CA ASN A 199 -16.60 -11.86 -10.63
C ASN A 199 -17.01 -11.38 -9.24
N SER A 200 -16.20 -11.68 -8.22
CA SER A 200 -16.40 -11.21 -6.85
C SER A 200 -15.09 -11.11 -6.08
N LEU A 201 -14.98 -10.12 -5.19
CA LEU A 201 -13.91 -9.95 -4.22
C LEU A 201 -14.53 -9.74 -2.83
N GLN A 202 -14.24 -10.66 -1.92
CA GLN A 202 -14.82 -10.65 -0.57
C GLN A 202 -14.37 -9.43 0.24
N ALA A 203 -15.17 -9.05 1.24
CA ALA A 203 -14.81 -7.98 2.17
C ALA A 203 -13.41 -8.17 2.78
N SER A 204 -12.63 -7.08 2.86
CA SER A 204 -11.24 -7.05 3.36
C SER A 204 -10.23 -7.92 2.59
N MET A 205 -10.56 -8.39 1.38
CA MET A 205 -9.64 -9.14 0.52
C MET A 205 -9.00 -8.25 -0.55
N ALA A 206 -7.89 -8.75 -1.12
CA ALA A 206 -7.15 -8.09 -2.19
C ALA A 206 -6.80 -9.05 -3.33
N ALA A 207 -6.56 -8.49 -4.51
CA ALA A 207 -6.07 -9.20 -5.69
C ALA A 207 -5.02 -8.36 -6.42
N SER A 208 -4.13 -8.99 -7.19
CA SER A 208 -3.08 -8.30 -7.93
C SER A 208 -2.90 -8.78 -9.36
N LEU A 209 -2.35 -7.88 -10.19
CA LEU A 209 -1.99 -8.09 -11.58
C LEU A 209 -0.64 -7.42 -11.88
N SER A 210 0.23 -8.11 -12.63
CA SER A 210 1.49 -7.57 -13.14
C SER A 210 1.40 -7.37 -14.66
N ILE A 211 1.87 -6.23 -15.14
CA ILE A 211 1.85 -5.84 -16.56
C ILE A 211 3.26 -5.46 -16.97
N LYS A 212 3.90 -6.27 -17.81
CA LYS A 212 5.23 -5.97 -18.34
C LYS A 212 5.11 -5.16 -19.62
N VAL A 213 5.79 -4.03 -19.67
CA VAL A 213 5.78 -3.12 -20.81
C VAL A 213 7.20 -2.82 -21.29
N LYS A 214 7.34 -2.45 -22.56
CA LYS A 214 8.57 -1.94 -23.15
C LYS A 214 8.47 -0.45 -23.41
N VAL A 215 9.53 0.27 -23.08
CA VAL A 215 9.66 1.70 -23.37
C VAL A 215 9.93 1.88 -24.87
N ILE A 216 9.04 2.58 -25.57
CA ILE A 216 9.15 2.85 -27.02
C ILE A 216 9.36 4.34 -27.34
N ALA A 217 9.18 5.23 -26.35
CA ALA A 217 9.56 6.64 -26.46
C ALA A 217 10.05 7.20 -25.12
N ALA A 218 10.91 8.21 -25.18
CA ALA A 218 11.38 8.96 -24.02
C ALA A 218 10.33 10.01 -23.57
N GLY A 219 10.54 10.56 -22.38
CA GLY A 219 9.70 11.60 -21.78
C GLY A 219 8.96 11.12 -20.53
N GLN A 220 8.02 11.96 -20.08
CA GLN A 220 7.19 11.67 -18.92
C GLN A 220 6.15 10.60 -19.27
N ILE A 221 6.23 9.46 -18.60
CA ILE A 221 5.26 8.37 -18.70
C ILE A 221 4.30 8.51 -17.52
N THR A 222 3.03 8.79 -17.81
CA THR A 222 1.95 8.87 -16.83
C THR A 222 0.94 7.78 -17.16
N ASN A 223 0.72 6.86 -16.22
CA ASN A 223 -0.19 5.75 -16.44
C ASN A 223 -1.16 5.65 -15.26
N THR A 224 -2.45 5.57 -15.58
CA THR A 224 -3.54 5.63 -14.61
C THR A 224 -4.42 4.41 -14.76
N ALA A 225 -4.61 3.69 -13.66
CA ALA A 225 -5.55 2.59 -13.56
C ALA A 225 -6.76 3.00 -12.74
N THR A 226 -7.92 2.44 -13.07
CA THR A 226 -9.20 2.65 -12.40
C THR A 226 -9.85 1.32 -12.06
N VAL A 227 -10.61 1.25 -10.98
CA VAL A 227 -11.41 0.08 -10.60
C VAL A 227 -12.86 0.50 -10.40
N ALA A 228 -13.79 -0.33 -10.85
CA ALA A 228 -15.23 -0.16 -10.62
C ALA A 228 -15.85 -1.51 -10.22
N ALA A 229 -16.92 -1.47 -9.44
CA ALA A 229 -17.73 -2.61 -9.05
C ALA A 229 -19.23 -2.27 -9.21
N VAL A 230 -20.11 -3.25 -9.02
CA VAL A 230 -21.57 -3.07 -9.11
C VAL A 230 -22.12 -2.37 -7.87
N GLU A 231 -21.57 -2.68 -6.71
CA GLU A 231 -21.95 -2.11 -5.42
C GLU A 231 -21.59 -0.63 -5.36
N GLN A 232 -22.37 0.14 -4.58
CA GLN A 232 -22.06 1.52 -4.31
C GLN A 232 -20.76 1.61 -3.50
N ASP A 233 -19.96 2.63 -3.84
CA ASP A 233 -18.70 2.94 -3.18
C ASP A 233 -18.76 4.38 -2.67
N ASN A 234 -18.65 4.54 -1.36
CA ASN A 234 -18.71 5.85 -0.69
C ASN A 234 -17.36 6.58 -0.64
N ALA A 235 -16.29 5.95 -1.12
CA ALA A 235 -14.94 6.47 -1.13
C ALA A 235 -14.32 6.57 -2.54
N PRO A 236 -15.06 7.00 -3.59
CA PRO A 236 -14.66 6.82 -4.99
C PRO A 236 -13.32 7.46 -5.38
N GLN A 237 -12.76 8.37 -4.59
CA GLN A 237 -11.43 8.94 -4.81
C GLN A 237 -10.28 7.91 -4.79
N ASN A 238 -10.45 6.75 -4.14
CA ASN A 238 -9.43 5.69 -4.07
C ASN A 238 -9.60 4.61 -5.17
N ASN A 239 -10.61 4.77 -6.03
CA ASN A 239 -10.88 3.92 -7.20
C ASN A 239 -10.00 4.25 -8.41
N GLN A 240 -9.02 5.13 -8.24
CA GLN A 240 -8.05 5.49 -9.26
C GLN A 240 -6.65 5.59 -8.65
N SER A 241 -5.64 5.12 -9.39
CA SER A 241 -4.23 5.28 -9.02
C SER A 241 -3.39 5.61 -10.24
N THR A 242 -2.55 6.63 -10.11
CA THR A 242 -1.63 7.10 -11.14
C THR A 242 -0.19 6.85 -10.73
N HIS A 243 0.61 6.33 -11.65
CA HIS A 243 2.06 6.24 -11.51
C HIS A 243 2.76 7.08 -12.59
N GLN A 244 3.83 7.75 -12.19
CA GLN A 244 4.62 8.63 -13.04
C GLN A 244 6.09 8.24 -12.99
N LEU A 245 6.71 8.09 -14.16
CA LEU A 245 8.15 7.91 -14.29
C LEU A 245 8.69 8.73 -15.46
N LEU A 246 9.98 9.07 -15.42
CA LEU A 246 10.65 9.84 -16.45
C LEU A 246 11.68 8.95 -17.16
N VAL A 247 11.57 8.86 -18.49
CA VAL A 247 12.61 8.27 -19.34
C VAL A 247 13.40 9.40 -19.97
N LEU A 248 14.69 9.51 -19.65
CA LEU A 248 15.54 10.52 -20.27
C LEU A 248 15.77 10.19 -21.76
N PRO A 249 15.75 11.18 -22.67
CA PRO A 249 16.06 11.00 -24.09
C PRO A 249 17.57 10.79 -24.33
N LEU A 250 18.15 9.79 -23.66
CA LEU A 250 19.55 9.39 -23.80
C LEU A 250 19.66 8.15 -24.67
N HIS A 251 20.57 8.21 -25.65
CA HIS A 251 20.97 7.03 -26.42
C HIS A 251 22.39 6.62 -26.01
N ILE A 252 22.48 5.53 -25.26
CA ILE A 252 23.76 4.98 -24.79
C ILE A 252 24.13 3.78 -25.68
N PRO A 253 25.11 3.91 -26.59
CA PRO A 253 25.52 2.80 -27.44
C PRO A 253 26.20 1.70 -26.62
N ASN A 254 26.31 0.51 -27.20
CA ASN A 254 26.94 -0.66 -26.57
C ASN A 254 28.24 -1.10 -27.30
N ALA A 255 28.71 -0.33 -28.27
CA ALA A 255 29.95 -0.62 -29.00
C ALA A 255 30.61 0.66 -29.51
N ILE A 256 31.94 0.62 -29.61
CA ILE A 256 32.77 1.60 -30.31
C ILE A 256 33.83 0.88 -31.16
N THR A 257 34.27 1.52 -32.24
CA THR A 257 35.26 1.02 -33.20
C THR A 257 36.43 2.00 -33.30
N PRO A 258 37.34 2.06 -32.31
CA PRO A 258 38.44 3.03 -32.28
C PRO A 258 39.54 2.68 -33.31
N ASN A 259 39.26 2.89 -34.59
CA ASN A 259 40.14 2.63 -35.74
C ASN A 259 40.67 3.92 -36.40
N GLY A 260 40.21 5.09 -35.96
CA GLY A 260 40.64 6.41 -36.43
C GLY A 260 39.99 6.86 -37.73
N ASP A 261 38.88 6.24 -38.15
CA ASP A 261 38.12 6.67 -39.33
C ASP A 261 37.13 7.82 -39.04
N GLY A 262 37.02 8.25 -37.78
CA GLY A 262 36.13 9.30 -37.30
C GLY A 262 34.73 8.81 -36.95
N ILE A 263 34.40 7.53 -37.16
CA ILE A 263 33.08 6.94 -36.96
C ILE A 263 33.13 6.00 -35.75
N ASN A 264 32.31 6.28 -34.74
CA ASN A 264 32.24 5.48 -33.50
C ASN A 264 33.60 5.26 -32.81
N ASP A 265 34.57 6.15 -33.03
CA ASP A 265 35.90 6.07 -32.42
C ASP A 265 35.91 6.34 -30.90
N VAL A 266 34.89 7.08 -30.44
CA VAL A 266 34.70 7.47 -29.05
C VAL A 266 33.30 7.12 -28.59
N PHE A 267 33.16 6.90 -27.29
CA PHE A 267 31.88 6.61 -26.66
C PHE A 267 31.06 7.88 -26.52
N VAL A 268 30.25 8.16 -27.53
CA VAL A 268 29.33 9.30 -27.55
C VAL A 268 27.96 8.85 -27.06
N ILE A 269 27.44 9.57 -26.06
CA ILE A 269 26.09 9.37 -25.51
C ILE A 269 25.20 10.51 -25.97
N SER A 270 24.36 10.28 -26.99
CA SER A 270 23.47 11.33 -27.51
C SER A 270 22.44 11.74 -26.47
N GLY A 271 22.18 13.05 -26.34
CA GLY A 271 21.28 13.63 -25.35
C GLY A 271 21.98 14.04 -24.05
N LEU A 272 23.22 13.61 -23.81
CA LEU A 272 23.95 13.89 -22.58
C LEU A 272 24.26 15.39 -22.42
N GLU A 273 24.34 16.13 -23.53
CA GLU A 273 24.56 17.58 -23.55
C GLU A 273 23.49 18.39 -22.81
N GLN A 274 22.30 17.81 -22.60
CA GLN A 274 21.22 18.42 -21.81
C GLN A 274 21.43 18.28 -20.30
N TYR A 275 22.44 17.50 -19.88
CA TYR A 275 22.69 17.15 -18.48
C TYR A 275 24.14 17.49 -18.10
N PRO A 276 24.43 18.76 -17.80
CA PRO A 276 25.79 19.21 -17.47
C PRO A 276 26.34 18.56 -16.18
N GLU A 277 25.45 18.22 -15.24
CA GLU A 277 25.78 17.41 -14.06
C GLU A 277 25.64 15.92 -14.39
N ASN A 278 26.72 15.34 -14.92
CA ASN A 278 26.82 13.90 -15.19
C ASN A 278 28.17 13.33 -14.73
N GLU A 279 28.23 12.02 -14.52
CA GLU A 279 29.47 11.31 -14.17
C GLU A 279 29.50 9.98 -14.94
N LEU A 280 30.62 9.69 -15.59
CA LEU A 280 30.85 8.41 -16.28
C LEU A 280 32.01 7.67 -15.62
N THR A 281 31.75 6.42 -15.22
CA THR A 281 32.78 5.46 -14.79
C THR A 281 32.74 4.26 -15.74
N ILE A 282 33.91 3.78 -16.15
CA ILE A 282 34.05 2.55 -16.96
C ILE A 282 34.96 1.58 -16.23
N LEU A 283 34.53 0.32 -16.19
CA LEU A 283 35.16 -0.79 -15.51
C LEU A 283 35.55 -1.87 -16.51
N ASN A 284 36.65 -2.56 -16.26
CA ASN A 284 36.97 -3.80 -16.98
C ASN A 284 36.19 -5.01 -16.41
N ARG A 285 36.38 -6.19 -17.00
CA ARG A 285 35.70 -7.43 -16.58
C ARG A 285 36.03 -7.93 -15.16
N TRP A 286 37.07 -7.39 -14.53
CA TRP A 286 37.46 -7.72 -13.16
C TRP A 286 36.96 -6.68 -12.14
N GLY A 287 36.23 -5.66 -12.60
CA GLY A 287 35.70 -4.57 -11.75
C GLY A 287 36.67 -3.42 -11.51
N ASN A 288 37.85 -3.42 -12.13
CA ASN A 288 38.80 -2.31 -11.97
C ASN A 288 38.38 -1.11 -12.83
N HIS A 289 38.50 0.10 -12.27
CA HIS A 289 38.26 1.35 -12.98
C HIS A 289 39.30 1.52 -14.11
N VAL A 290 38.83 1.75 -15.33
CA VAL A 290 39.68 2.07 -16.49
C VAL A 290 39.46 3.48 -17.00
N PHE A 291 38.35 4.12 -16.62
CA PHE A 291 38.05 5.51 -16.91
C PHE A 291 37.06 6.07 -15.89
N GLU A 292 37.22 7.34 -15.54
CA GLU A 292 36.27 8.08 -14.70
C GLU A 292 36.33 9.56 -15.05
N GLN A 293 35.18 10.19 -15.28
CA GLN A 293 35.09 11.63 -15.54
C GLN A 293 33.77 12.20 -15.03
N LYS A 294 33.86 13.28 -14.24
CA LYS A 294 32.73 14.16 -13.95
C LYS A 294 32.56 15.18 -15.07
N GLY A 295 31.33 15.45 -15.47
CA GLY A 295 31.02 16.21 -16.67
C GLY A 295 31.63 15.55 -17.89
N TYR A 296 31.24 14.31 -18.18
CA TYR A 296 31.81 13.52 -19.26
C TYR A 296 31.71 14.29 -20.59
N THR A 297 32.87 14.48 -21.22
CA THR A 297 33.01 15.33 -22.42
C THR A 297 33.02 14.52 -23.71
N GLN A 298 32.41 13.32 -23.73
CA GLN A 298 32.28 12.47 -24.93
C GLN A 298 33.63 12.06 -25.55
N ASN A 299 34.68 11.89 -24.72
CA ASN A 299 36.07 11.77 -25.18
C ASN A 299 36.71 10.38 -24.97
N TRP A 300 35.98 9.39 -24.45
CA TRP A 300 36.56 8.08 -24.16
C TRP A 300 36.63 7.20 -25.41
N SER A 301 37.85 6.87 -25.86
CA SER A 301 38.11 6.01 -27.03
C SER A 301 38.58 4.60 -26.68
N GLY A 302 38.76 4.28 -25.39
CA GLY A 302 39.38 3.01 -25.00
C GLY A 302 40.86 2.88 -25.38
N LYS A 303 41.56 4.01 -25.63
CA LYS A 303 42.99 4.04 -25.94
C LYS A 303 43.80 3.30 -24.87
N GLY A 304 44.70 2.42 -25.31
CA GLY A 304 45.55 1.61 -24.42
C GLY A 304 44.86 0.41 -23.78
N LEU A 305 43.57 0.19 -24.05
CA LEU A 305 42.82 -0.97 -23.55
C LEU A 305 42.76 -2.09 -24.59
N ASN A 306 42.64 -3.33 -24.14
CA ASN A 306 42.44 -4.47 -25.03
C ASN A 306 41.01 -4.46 -25.60
N GLU A 307 40.83 -5.09 -26.76
CA GLU A 307 39.50 -5.38 -27.28
C GLU A 307 38.66 -6.22 -26.30
N GLY A 308 37.34 -6.07 -26.42
CA GLY A 308 36.38 -6.82 -25.60
C GLY A 308 35.42 -5.92 -24.83
N THR A 309 34.72 -6.54 -23.88
CA THR A 309 33.61 -5.91 -23.16
C THR A 309 34.07 -5.22 -21.87
N TYR A 310 33.61 -3.99 -21.71
CA TYR A 310 33.74 -3.15 -20.53
C TYR A 310 32.35 -2.80 -20.01
N PHE A 311 32.26 -2.34 -18.77
CA PHE A 311 31.01 -1.98 -18.12
C PHE A 311 30.99 -0.51 -17.78
N TYR A 312 29.86 0.16 -17.97
CA TYR A 312 29.72 1.56 -17.60
C TYR A 312 28.73 1.74 -16.45
N LEU A 313 29.01 2.75 -15.63
CA LEU A 313 28.07 3.41 -14.74
C LEU A 313 28.00 4.88 -15.18
N LEU A 314 26.86 5.29 -15.73
CA LEU A 314 26.57 6.67 -16.06
C LEU A 314 25.57 7.20 -15.03
N ARG A 315 25.94 8.27 -14.32
CA ARG A 315 25.06 8.99 -13.41
C ARG A 315 24.70 10.31 -14.05
N VAL A 316 23.41 10.64 -14.10
CA VAL A 316 22.91 11.86 -14.74
C VAL A 316 21.93 12.53 -13.80
N LYS A 317 22.08 13.82 -13.53
CA LYS A 317 21.12 14.57 -12.74
C LYS A 317 20.02 15.13 -13.65
N ASP A 318 18.78 14.71 -13.42
CA ASP A 318 17.64 15.16 -14.21
C ASP A 318 17.21 16.60 -13.87
N GLY A 319 16.25 17.14 -14.63
CA GLY A 319 15.73 18.50 -14.44
C GLY A 319 15.03 18.75 -13.10
N THR A 320 14.74 17.70 -12.33
CA THR A 320 14.20 17.80 -10.96
C THR A 320 15.28 17.76 -9.89
N GLY A 321 16.55 17.64 -10.30
CA GLY A 321 17.70 17.53 -9.42
C GLY A 321 17.96 16.12 -8.89
N ARG A 322 17.25 15.09 -9.38
CA ARG A 322 17.42 13.70 -8.96
C ARG A 322 18.48 13.01 -9.81
N TRP A 323 19.31 12.20 -9.17
CA TRP A 323 20.30 11.36 -9.86
C TRP A 323 19.64 10.11 -10.45
N GLN A 324 19.83 9.91 -11.74
CA GLN A 324 19.47 8.71 -12.50
C GLN A 324 20.72 7.89 -12.78
N GLU A 325 20.68 6.58 -12.54
CA GLU A 325 21.82 5.68 -12.77
C GLU A 325 21.56 4.73 -13.92
N PHE A 326 22.39 4.81 -14.96
CA PHE A 326 22.37 3.90 -16.10
C PHE A 326 23.56 2.97 -16.04
N LYS A 327 23.27 1.68 -16.11
CA LYS A 327 24.28 0.61 -16.12
C LYS A 327 24.18 -0.17 -17.43
N GLY A 328 25.31 -0.68 -17.89
CA GLY A 328 25.37 -1.49 -19.09
C GLY A 328 26.79 -1.86 -19.45
N TYR A 329 26.96 -2.30 -20.68
CA TYR A 329 28.25 -2.68 -21.24
C TYR A 329 28.54 -1.89 -22.50
N ILE A 330 29.83 -1.79 -22.82
CA ILE A 330 30.37 -1.27 -24.06
C ILE A 330 31.44 -2.22 -24.58
N THR A 331 31.33 -2.59 -25.85
CA THR A 331 32.30 -3.46 -26.53
C THR A 331 33.27 -2.62 -27.34
N LEU A 332 34.57 -2.79 -27.09
CA LEU A 332 35.64 -2.25 -27.92
C LEU A 332 35.96 -3.25 -29.02
N LEU A 333 35.73 -2.83 -30.26
CA LEU A 333 36.03 -3.61 -31.46
C LEU A 333 37.22 -2.95 -32.17
N LYS A 334 38.37 -3.62 -32.20
CA LYS A 334 39.54 -3.15 -32.94
C LYS A 334 39.67 -4.00 -34.20
N PRO A 335 39.46 -3.43 -35.40
CA PRO A 335 39.65 -4.16 -36.65
C PRO A 335 41.11 -4.54 -36.90
#